data_AF-A0AA87UTG8-F1
#
_entry.id   AF-A0AA87UTG8-F1
#
_cell.length_a   1.000
_cell.length_b   1.000
_cell.length_c   1.000
_cell.angle_alpha   90.00
_cell.angle_beta   90.00
_cell.angle_gamma   90.00
#
_symmetry.space_group_name_H-M   'P 1'
#
loop_
_entity.id
_entity.type
_entity.pdbx_description
1 polymer ?
#
loop_
_entity_poly.entity_id
_entity_poly.type
_entity_poly.pdbx_seq_one_letter_code
_entity_poly.pdbx_strand_id
1 'polypeptide(L)'
;MPTELVMTSATHPTRGAVVDAVQDLHPQGYLADYRGGEIVQVIDADGRGLLTLFPPRPIEAIEEASRTVRGEVRSLDMWTDMTIPYGDPTQGRALAEAIAVRAGGRIHERN
;
A
#
# COMPACT_ATOMS: atom_id res chain seq x y z
N MET A 1 4.01 -13.38 11.24
CA MET A 1 4.68 -12.08 11.04
C MET A 1 3.79 -11.21 10.17
N PRO A 2 3.84 -9.87 10.30
CA PRO A 2 3.16 -8.98 9.36
C PRO A 2 3.73 -9.16 7.95
N THR A 3 2.90 -8.97 6.92
CA THR A 3 3.36 -9.01 5.53
C THR A 3 3.81 -7.61 5.15
N GLU A 4 5.08 -7.47 4.79
CA GLU A 4 5.64 -6.21 4.31
C GLU A 4 5.57 -6.16 2.78
N LEU A 5 4.89 -5.13 2.29
CA LEU A 5 4.67 -4.88 0.88
C LEU A 5 5.26 -3.52 0.51
N VAL A 6 5.54 -3.39 -0.78
CA VAL A 6 5.97 -2.14 -1.38
C VAL A 6 5.11 -1.90 -2.60
N MET A 7 4.52 -0.71 -2.69
CA MET A 7 3.90 -0.26 -3.92
C MET A 7 4.83 0.68 -4.66
N THR A 8 5.13 0.36 -5.92
CA THR A 8 5.77 1.30 -6.84
C THR A 8 4.72 1.91 -7.78
N SER A 9 4.66 3.23 -7.91
CA SER A 9 3.68 3.90 -8.78
C SER A 9 4.27 5.13 -9.48
N ALA A 10 3.91 5.34 -10.74
CA ALA A 10 4.41 6.48 -11.53
C ALA A 10 4.03 7.85 -10.93
N THR A 11 2.97 7.89 -10.11
CA THR A 11 2.50 9.11 -9.44
C THR A 11 2.28 8.87 -7.96
N HIS A 12 2.19 9.96 -7.19
CA HIS A 12 1.82 9.91 -5.79
C HIS A 12 0.40 9.32 -5.67
N PRO A 13 0.21 8.21 -4.93
CA PRO A 13 -1.12 7.66 -4.70
C PRO A 13 -1.99 8.72 -4.04
N THR A 14 -3.11 9.07 -4.68
CA THR A 14 -3.99 10.08 -4.09
C THR A 14 -4.79 9.45 -2.96
N ARG A 15 -5.16 10.26 -1.97
CA ARG A 15 -6.09 9.81 -0.92
C ARG A 15 -7.41 9.31 -1.49
N GLY A 16 -7.90 9.93 -2.58
CA GLY A 16 -9.09 9.49 -3.30
C GLY A 16 -8.97 8.05 -3.79
N ALA A 17 -7.84 7.67 -4.39
CA ALA A 17 -7.62 6.29 -4.85
C ALA A 17 -7.67 5.26 -3.71
N VAL A 18 -7.20 5.64 -2.51
CA VAL A 18 -7.30 4.78 -1.32
C VAL A 18 -8.74 4.67 -0.85
N VAL A 19 -9.46 5.80 -0.73
CA VAL A 19 -10.87 5.82 -0.33
C VAL A 19 -11.72 4.97 -1.29
N ASP A 20 -11.56 5.16 -2.59
CA ASP A 20 -12.34 4.43 -3.60
C ASP A 20 -12.07 2.91 -3.52
N ALA A 21 -10.81 2.50 -3.36
CA ALA A 21 -10.47 1.09 -3.21
C ALA A 21 -11.07 0.48 -1.93
N VAL A 22 -11.10 1.23 -0.82
CA VAL A 22 -11.72 0.79 0.42
C VAL A 22 -13.23 0.70 0.27
N GLN A 23 -13.89 1.69 -0.34
CA GLN A 23 -15.35 1.65 -0.53
C GLN A 23 -15.79 0.47 -1.40
N ASP A 24 -15.01 0.12 -2.42
CA ASP A 24 -15.34 -0.99 -3.31
C ASP A 24 -15.20 -2.37 -2.65
N LEU A 25 -14.18 -2.56 -1.80
CA LEU A 25 -13.87 -3.87 -1.20
C LEU A 25 -14.39 -4.03 0.24
N HIS A 26 -14.47 -2.92 0.97
CA HIS A 26 -14.81 -2.86 2.39
C HIS A 26 -15.71 -1.63 2.64
N PRO A 27 -16.96 -1.61 2.12
CA PRO A 27 -17.85 -0.45 2.18
C PRO A 27 -18.22 -0.02 3.61
N GLN A 28 -18.11 -0.92 4.58
CA GLN A 28 -18.32 -0.64 6.00
C GLN A 28 -17.01 -0.37 6.76
N GLY A 29 -15.87 -0.51 6.09
CA GLY A 29 -14.56 -0.17 6.63
C GLY A 29 -14.35 1.34 6.67
N TYR A 30 -13.32 1.75 7.40
CA TYR A 30 -12.97 3.16 7.55
C TYR A 30 -11.45 3.37 7.54
N LEU A 31 -11.07 4.62 7.35
CA LEU A 31 -9.68 5.06 7.36
C LEU A 31 -9.36 5.72 8.70
N ALA A 32 -8.25 5.30 9.31
CA ALA A 32 -7.63 6.01 10.42
C ALA A 32 -6.38 6.73 9.92
N ASP A 33 -6.32 8.03 10.16
CA ASP A 33 -5.17 8.86 9.83
C ASP A 33 -4.25 9.04 11.03
N TYR A 34 -2.96 8.83 10.80
CA TYR A 34 -1.92 9.18 11.75
C TYR A 34 -1.01 10.26 11.16
N ARG A 35 -0.39 11.04 12.05
CA ARG A 35 0.52 12.14 11.67
C ARG A 35 -0.11 13.11 10.65
N GLY A 36 -1.38 13.47 10.86
CA GLY A 36 -2.07 14.41 9.96
C GLY A 36 -2.41 13.85 8.59
N GLY A 37 -2.49 12.52 8.43
CA GLY A 37 -2.87 11.86 7.18
C GLY A 37 -1.70 11.33 6.35
N GLU A 38 -0.48 11.47 6.86
CA GLU A 38 0.73 10.90 6.27
C GLU A 38 0.73 9.37 6.28
N ILE A 39 0.21 8.77 7.36
CA ILE A 39 0.05 7.33 7.49
C ILE A 39 -1.45 7.03 7.54
N VAL A 40 -1.89 6.14 6.66
CA VAL A 40 -3.28 5.74 6.56
C VAL A 40 -3.41 4.27 6.90
N GLN A 41 -4.23 3.94 7.90
CA GLN A 41 -4.61 2.56 8.19
C GLN A 41 -6.05 2.32 7.74
N VAL A 42 -6.26 1.23 7.03
CA VAL A 42 -7.58 0.73 6.67
C VAL A 42 -8.03 -0.28 7.71
N ILE A 43 -9.23 -0.08 8.24
CA ILE A 43 -9.84 -0.91 9.27
C ILE A 43 -11.18 -1.44 8.74
N ASP A 44 -11.44 -2.73 8.92
CA ASP A 44 -12.70 -3.36 8.52
C ASP A 44 -13.86 -3.05 9.50
N ALA A 45 -15.05 -3.58 9.20
CA ALA A 45 -16.25 -3.40 10.02
C ALA A 45 -16.12 -4.02 11.42
N ASP A 46 -15.25 -5.03 11.58
CA ASP A 46 -14.99 -5.70 12.86
C ASP A 46 -13.91 -4.99 13.68
N GLY A 47 -13.35 -3.88 13.18
CA GLY A 47 -12.27 -3.15 13.84
C GLY A 47 -10.88 -3.75 13.61
N ARG A 48 -10.71 -4.64 12.64
CA ARG A 48 -9.41 -5.25 12.31
C ARG A 48 -8.67 -4.41 11.29
N GLY A 49 -7.39 -4.17 11.54
CA GLY A 49 -6.52 -3.52 10.57
C GLY A 49 -6.26 -4.42 9.37
N LEU A 50 -6.52 -3.93 8.17
CA LEU A 50 -6.34 -4.65 6.91
C LEU A 50 -5.03 -4.28 6.22
N LEU A 51 -4.70 -2.99 6.17
CA LEU A 51 -3.55 -2.47 5.46
C LEU A 51 -3.15 -1.14 6.08
N THR A 52 -1.85 -0.91 6.24
CA THR A 52 -1.28 0.41 6.58
C THR A 52 -0.42 0.88 5.42
N LEU A 53 -0.63 2.12 5.01
CA LEU A 53 0.15 2.81 3.99
C LEU A 53 0.98 3.89 4.66
N PHE A 54 2.27 3.92 4.34
CA PHE A 54 3.20 4.95 4.80
C PHE A 54 3.39 6.03 3.73
N PRO A 55 3.95 7.20 4.08
CA PRO A 55 4.18 8.28 3.12
C PRO A 55 4.96 7.80 1.89
N PRO A 56 4.50 8.10 0.67
CA PRO A 56 5.24 7.77 -0.52
C PRO A 56 6.48 8.65 -0.63
N ARG A 57 7.56 8.08 -1.16
CA ARG A 57 8.84 8.74 -1.38
C ARG A 57 9.38 8.47 -2.78
N PRO A 58 10.10 9.40 -3.41
CA PRO A 58 10.76 9.13 -4.68
C PRO A 58 11.77 7.98 -4.56
N ILE A 59 11.89 7.17 -5.60
CA ILE A 59 12.97 6.18 -5.72
C ILE A 59 14.21 6.92 -6.23
N GLU A 60 15.29 6.92 -5.45
CA GLU A 60 16.54 7.60 -5.80
C GLU A 60 17.52 6.68 -6.55
N ALA A 61 17.50 5.38 -6.26
CA ALA A 61 18.39 4.38 -6.85
C ALA A 61 17.62 3.09 -7.19
N ILE A 62 17.30 2.88 -8.48
CA ILE A 62 16.52 1.73 -8.97
C ILE A 62 17.18 0.39 -8.60
N GLU A 63 18.50 0.29 -8.74
CA GLU A 63 19.22 -0.96 -8.45
C GLU A 63 19.12 -1.34 -6.98
N GLU A 64 19.26 -0.37 -6.07
CA GLU A 64 19.13 -0.60 -4.63
C GLU A 64 17.69 -0.96 -4.28
N ALA A 65 16.73 -0.22 -4.82
CA ALA A 65 15.30 -0.49 -4.65
C ALA A 65 14.95 -1.93 -5.07
N SER A 66 15.41 -2.36 -6.24
CA SER A 66 15.17 -3.72 -6.77
C SER A 66 15.78 -4.82 -5.91
N ARG A 67 16.89 -4.56 -5.19
CA ARG A 67 17.49 -5.54 -4.27
C ARG A 67 16.68 -5.75 -2.99
N THR A 68 15.78 -4.83 -2.65
CA THR A 68 15.00 -4.88 -1.39
C THR A 68 13.62 -5.50 -1.53
N VAL A 69 13.20 -5.84 -2.76
CA VAL A 69 11.90 -6.43 -3.06
C VAL A 69 12.03 -7.65 -3.95
N ARG A 70 10.98 -8.45 -3.99
CA ARG A 70 10.79 -9.52 -4.95
C ARG A 70 10.24 -8.94 -6.25
N GLY A 71 11.05 -8.99 -7.30
CA GLY A 71 10.69 -8.50 -8.62
C GLY A 71 11.62 -7.39 -9.11
N GLU A 72 11.29 -6.81 -10.25
CA GLU A 72 12.08 -5.74 -10.88
C GLU A 72 11.37 -4.39 -10.73
N VAL A 73 12.08 -3.39 -10.20
CA VAL A 73 11.67 -1.99 -10.23
C VAL A 73 12.22 -1.37 -11.51
N ARG A 74 11.36 -0.80 -12.36
CA ARG A 74 11.71 -0.43 -13.75
C ARG A 74 11.90 1.07 -13.99
N SER A 75 11.66 1.91 -12.99
CA SER A 75 11.59 3.37 -13.14
C SER A 75 11.86 4.07 -11.81
N LEU A 76 12.32 5.33 -11.88
CA LEU A 76 12.47 6.24 -10.74
C LEU A 76 11.11 6.83 -10.35
N ASP A 77 10.22 5.93 -9.97
CA ASP A 77 8.83 6.22 -9.62
C ASP A 77 8.70 6.54 -8.11
N MET A 78 7.47 6.54 -7.61
CA MET A 78 7.19 6.64 -6.18
C MET A 78 7.24 5.26 -5.52
N TRP A 79 7.77 5.23 -4.31
CA TRP A 79 7.81 4.08 -3.40
C TRP A 79 6.90 4.32 -2.22
N THR A 80 5.95 3.43 -1.98
CA THR A 80 5.05 3.46 -0.82
C THR A 80 5.24 2.19 -0.03
N ASP A 81 5.78 2.29 1.18
CA ASP A 81 5.83 1.17 2.10
C ASP A 81 4.41 0.83 2.57
N MET A 82 4.09 -0.46 2.65
CA MET A 82 2.79 -0.98 3.05
C MET A 82 2.95 -2.16 3.99
N THR A 83 2.08 -2.27 4.99
CA THR A 83 2.10 -3.41 5.92
C THR A 83 0.71 -3.97 6.14
N ILE A 84 0.58 -5.28 5.97
CA ILE A 84 -0.61 -6.03 6.37
C ILE A 84 -0.36 -6.57 7.78
N PRO A 85 -1.25 -6.29 8.75
CA PRO A 85 -1.14 -6.84 10.10
C PRO A 85 -1.06 -8.37 10.12
N TYR A 86 -0.57 -8.94 11.22
CA TYR A 86 -0.48 -10.39 11.37
C TYR A 86 -1.87 -11.05 11.32
N GLY A 87 -1.99 -12.12 10.54
CA GLY A 87 -3.24 -12.86 10.36
C GLY A 87 -3.37 -13.39 8.95
N ASP A 88 -4.61 -13.49 8.47
CA ASP A 88 -4.91 -13.78 7.06
C ASP A 88 -4.61 -12.55 6.19
N PRO A 89 -3.62 -12.63 5.28
CA PRO A 89 -3.23 -11.48 4.48
C PRO A 89 -4.14 -11.24 3.26
N THR A 90 -5.11 -12.13 2.98
CA THR A 90 -5.85 -12.15 1.72
C THR A 90 -6.56 -10.82 1.44
N GLN A 91 -7.26 -10.27 2.42
CA GLN A 91 -8.00 -9.01 2.26
C GLN A 91 -7.06 -7.81 2.15
N GLY A 92 -6.02 -7.75 3.01
CA GLY A 92 -5.01 -6.69 2.94
C GLY A 92 -4.26 -6.68 1.62
N ARG A 93 -3.98 -7.86 1.05
CA ARG A 93 -3.32 -8.01 -0.25
C ARG A 93 -4.22 -7.56 -1.40
N ALA A 94 -5.47 -8.01 -1.41
CA ALA A 94 -6.46 -7.58 -2.41
C ALA A 94 -6.65 -6.06 -2.40
N LEU A 95 -6.67 -5.46 -1.21
CA LEU A 95 -6.75 -4.01 -1.06
C LEU A 95 -5.50 -3.29 -1.57
N ALA A 96 -4.30 -3.77 -1.22
CA ALA A 96 -3.04 -3.20 -1.72
C ALA A 96 -2.98 -3.23 -3.26
N GLU A 97 -3.38 -4.34 -3.86
CA GLU A 97 -3.45 -4.50 -5.31
C GLU A 97 -4.48 -3.57 -5.95
N ALA A 98 -5.66 -3.43 -5.34
CA ALA A 98 -6.69 -2.50 -5.81
C ALA A 98 -6.24 -1.03 -5.78
N ILE A 99 -5.49 -0.63 -4.74
CA ILE A 99 -4.89 0.71 -4.65
C ILE A 99 -3.81 0.88 -5.73
N ALA A 100 -2.95 -0.12 -5.90
CA ALA A 100 -1.90 -0.08 -6.92
C ALA A 100 -2.46 0.08 -8.32
N VAL A 101 -3.52 -0.66 -8.69
CA VAL A 101 -4.17 -0.51 -10.01
C VAL A 101 -4.66 0.93 -10.23
N ARG A 102 -5.30 1.54 -9.24
CA ARG A 102 -5.79 2.93 -9.32
C ARG A 102 -4.66 3.96 -9.40
N ALA A 103 -3.53 3.69 -8.77
CA ALA A 103 -2.34 4.52 -8.82
C ALA A 103 -1.47 4.28 -10.08
N GLY A 104 -1.87 3.36 -10.97
CA GLY A 104 -1.05 2.93 -12.11
C GLY A 104 0.26 2.25 -11.68
N GLY A 105 0.25 1.64 -10.49
CA GLY A 105 1.40 1.04 -9.83
C GLY A 105 1.37 -0.48 -9.78
N ARG A 106 2.31 -1.04 -8.99
CA ARG A 106 2.51 -2.47 -8.79
C ARG A 106 2.88 -2.77 -7.34
N ILE A 107 2.44 -3.92 -6.84
CA ILE A 107 2.81 -4.43 -5.52
C ILE A 107 3.98 -5.39 -5.63
N HIS A 108 4.92 -5.24 -4.72
CA HIS A 108 6.06 -6.12 -4.50
C HIS A 108 6.07 -6.57 -3.05
N GLU A 109 6.61 -7.76 -2.78
CA GLU A 109 6.91 -8.21 -1.42
C GLU A 109 8.32 -7.75 -1.05
N ARG A 110 8.55 -7.40 0.23
CA ARG A 110 9.93 -7.21 0.71
C ARG A 110 10.68 -8.55 0.79
N ASN A 111 11.99 -8.48 0.56
CA ASN A 111 12.90 -9.63 0.67
C ASN A 111 13.16 -10.02 2.12
#